data_AF-A0A952WRK0-F1
#
_entry.id   AF-A0A952WRK0-F1
#
_cell.length_a   1.000
_cell.length_b   1.000
_cell.length_c   1.000
_cell.angle_alpha   90.00
_cell.angle_beta   90.00
_cell.angle_gamma   90.00
#
_symmetry.space_group_name_H-M   'P 1'
#
loop_
_entity.id
_entity.type
_entity.pdbx_description
1 polymer ?
#
loop_
_entity_poly.entity_id
_entity_poly.type
_entity_poly.pdbx_seq_one_letter_code
_entity_poly.pdbx_strand_id
1 'polypeptide(L)'
;MYTPSSSLAAALVLLLTASSNAQLIGLGHLNPADRTNATGISADGNYVIGFSEAGGAPAQTPLRWSISGAASLQQLPFPAGWSAALPTDVSADGHTVVGWRQQLLEFPPFRWIQGVGSTALTTPAAWTQVRGRSVSADGSTAAGWAAVSGLGTRVVRWVGNSPGETIPLPAGYNYSIGGAFDGTGRIYGTARQTNNTYHLVRWVGDAMENLTPLPVSGNMLPAPVHVSADGSVIAGQTGDFTVSPIREDGWVWSLADGMTVLPLLPGMYTSAITDISADGRMVLGMNYATSSTIQAPFIWTRDRGTIPLSQFLSESGVDLTGWSLLNANGISADGTKIVGTGIGSSGRIQAFVAIIPSPATTLPVMTAVLLATSRRRRRH
;
A
#
# COMPACT_ATOMS: atom_id res chain seq x y z
N MET A 1 45.31 53.09 -7.03
CA MET A 1 45.38 51.92 -7.94
C MET A 1 45.48 50.68 -7.07
N TYR A 2 44.45 49.83 -7.12
CA TYR A 2 44.28 48.54 -6.43
C TYR A 2 44.27 48.50 -4.88
N THR A 3 43.06 48.58 -4.31
CA THR A 3 42.69 47.84 -3.09
C THR A 3 42.16 46.47 -3.51
N PRO A 4 42.49 45.36 -2.84
CA PRO A 4 41.73 44.12 -2.98
C PRO A 4 40.62 44.07 -1.92
N SER A 5 39.39 44.04 -2.39
CA SER A 5 38.19 43.74 -1.63
C SER A 5 38.18 42.26 -1.20
N SER A 6 38.19 42.00 0.11
CA SER A 6 37.85 40.68 0.65
C SER A 6 36.41 40.67 1.14
N SER A 7 35.49 40.27 0.25
CA SER A 7 34.11 39.93 0.59
C SER A 7 34.09 38.62 1.38
N LEU A 8 33.83 38.71 2.68
CA LEU A 8 33.45 37.57 3.51
C LEU A 8 32.04 37.13 3.11
N ALA A 9 31.96 36.06 2.32
CA ALA A 9 30.72 35.37 2.01
C ALA A 9 30.20 34.68 3.28
N ALA A 10 29.12 35.20 3.85
CA ALA A 10 28.36 34.52 4.88
C ALA A 10 27.57 33.37 4.21
N ALA A 11 27.96 32.12 4.48
CA ALA A 11 27.18 30.96 4.10
C ALA A 11 25.95 30.88 5.02
N LEU A 12 24.80 31.33 4.51
CA LEU A 12 23.50 31.14 5.14
C LEU A 12 23.09 29.67 4.94
N VAL A 13 23.27 28.85 5.98
CA VAL A 13 22.70 27.50 6.01
C VAL A 13 21.20 27.65 6.28
N LEU A 14 20.37 27.51 5.24
CA LEU A 14 18.93 27.37 5.39
C LEU A 14 18.66 26.01 6.05
N LEU A 15 18.38 26.02 7.36
CA LEU A 15 17.62 24.94 7.97
C LEU A 15 16.20 25.02 7.39
N LEU A 16 15.87 24.12 6.45
CA LEU A 16 14.47 23.86 6.15
C LEU A 16 13.84 23.30 7.42
N THR A 17 13.00 24.09 8.08
CA THR A 17 12.04 23.57 9.05
C THR A 17 11.07 22.68 8.28
N ALA A 18 11.24 21.36 8.37
CA ALA A 18 10.17 20.44 8.04
C ALA A 18 8.98 20.80 8.93
N SER A 19 7.84 21.16 8.35
CA SER A 19 6.59 21.36 9.10
C SER A 19 6.15 20.03 9.69
N SER A 20 6.68 19.69 10.87
CA SER A 20 6.49 18.41 11.56
C SER A 20 5.40 18.53 12.62
N ASN A 21 4.15 18.80 12.22
CA ASN A 21 3.05 18.67 13.17
C ASN A 21 2.44 17.28 13.03
N ALA A 22 2.77 16.42 13.99
CA ALA A 22 2.14 15.13 14.17
C ALA A 22 0.63 15.36 14.38
N GLN A 23 -0.21 14.71 13.56
CA GLN A 23 -1.64 14.99 13.59
C GLN A 23 -2.46 13.88 12.95
N LEU A 24 -3.68 13.71 13.44
CA LEU A 24 -4.69 12.85 12.84
C LEU A 24 -5.79 13.73 12.25
N ILE A 25 -5.96 13.66 10.93
CA ILE A 25 -6.87 14.52 10.17
C ILE A 25 -7.98 13.67 9.57
N GLY A 26 -9.24 14.05 9.79
CA GLY A 26 -10.37 13.50 9.06
C GLY A 26 -10.43 14.06 7.64
N LEU A 27 -10.58 13.20 6.64
CA LEU A 27 -10.51 13.58 5.22
C LEU A 27 -11.83 14.18 4.68
N GLY A 28 -12.89 14.21 5.50
CA GLY A 28 -14.19 14.75 5.11
C GLY A 28 -15.01 13.82 4.21
N HIS A 29 -16.15 14.33 3.74
CA HIS A 29 -17.15 13.60 2.94
C HIS A 29 -17.89 14.56 2.00
N LEU A 30 -18.53 14.01 0.97
CA LEU A 30 -19.48 14.72 0.10
C LEU A 30 -20.91 14.43 0.56
N ASN A 31 -21.74 15.46 0.73
CA ASN A 31 -23.16 15.26 1.02
C ASN A 31 -23.86 14.53 -0.15
N PRO A 32 -24.80 13.59 0.09
CA PRO A 32 -25.42 13.22 1.37
C PRO A 32 -24.70 12.10 2.14
N ALA A 33 -23.46 11.75 1.81
CA ALA A 33 -22.77 10.64 2.46
C ALA A 33 -22.53 10.90 3.95
N ASP A 34 -22.74 9.86 4.76
CA ASP A 34 -22.54 9.89 6.21
C ASP A 34 -21.30 9.08 6.64
N ARG A 35 -20.71 8.31 5.72
CA ARG A 35 -19.52 7.47 5.97
C ARG A 35 -18.50 7.55 4.85
N THR A 36 -17.21 7.61 5.21
CA THR A 36 -16.09 7.50 4.26
C THR A 36 -15.06 6.48 4.71
N ASN A 37 -14.42 5.84 3.74
CA ASN A 37 -13.32 4.90 3.94
C ASN A 37 -12.16 5.27 3.02
N ALA A 38 -10.94 5.27 3.55
CA ALA A 38 -9.73 5.30 2.72
C ALA A 38 -9.33 3.87 2.36
N THR A 39 -8.90 3.63 1.12
CA THR A 39 -8.45 2.30 0.66
C THR A 39 -7.00 2.26 0.23
N GLY A 40 -6.35 3.40 0.00
CA GLY A 40 -4.95 3.49 -0.39
C GLY A 40 -4.45 4.93 -0.44
N ILE A 41 -3.13 5.10 -0.52
CA ILE A 41 -2.44 6.39 -0.58
C ILE A 41 -1.36 6.31 -1.68
N SER A 42 -1.15 7.41 -2.40
CA SER A 42 -0.07 7.50 -3.39
C SER A 42 1.30 7.44 -2.71
N ALA A 43 2.30 6.94 -3.43
CA ALA A 43 3.66 6.77 -2.92
C ALA A 43 4.24 8.10 -2.38
N ASP A 44 3.97 9.21 -3.08
CA ASP A 44 4.38 10.56 -2.66
C ASP A 44 3.62 11.11 -1.44
N GLY A 45 2.60 10.38 -0.96
CA GLY A 45 1.80 10.76 0.20
C GLY A 45 0.87 11.94 -0.01
N ASN A 46 0.66 12.39 -1.26
CA ASN A 46 -0.13 13.59 -1.56
C ASN A 46 -1.60 13.29 -1.84
N TYR A 47 -1.94 12.05 -2.18
CA TYR A 47 -3.28 11.65 -2.58
C TYR A 47 -3.76 10.40 -1.87
N VAL A 48 -4.98 10.46 -1.35
CA VAL A 48 -5.67 9.31 -0.74
C VAL A 48 -6.83 8.95 -1.64
N ILE A 49 -7.09 7.65 -1.81
CA ILE A 49 -8.27 7.14 -2.51
C ILE A 49 -9.19 6.41 -1.54
N GLY A 50 -10.43 6.23 -1.94
CA GLY A 50 -11.40 5.48 -1.15
C GLY A 50 -12.80 5.66 -1.65
N PHE A 51 -13.78 5.54 -0.77
CA PHE A 51 -15.17 5.67 -1.15
C PHE A 51 -16.03 6.25 -0.03
N SER A 52 -17.16 6.81 -0.41
CA SER A 52 -18.25 7.12 0.51
C SER A 52 -19.42 6.15 0.36
N GLU A 53 -20.17 6.01 1.45
CA GLU A 53 -21.44 5.32 1.51
C GLU A 53 -22.48 6.29 2.09
N ALA A 54 -23.70 6.25 1.56
CA ALA A 54 -24.86 6.91 2.14
C ALA A 54 -25.79 5.84 2.72
N GLY A 55 -26.19 5.97 3.99
CA GLY A 55 -27.10 5.03 4.64
C GLY A 55 -28.41 4.81 3.87
N GLY A 56 -28.55 3.67 3.19
CA GLY A 56 -29.81 3.27 2.54
C GLY A 56 -29.73 2.34 1.32
N ALA A 57 -28.62 2.26 0.58
CA ALA A 57 -28.39 1.32 -0.54
C ALA A 57 -26.89 1.36 -0.99
N PRO A 58 -26.33 0.33 -1.65
CA PRO A 58 -24.89 0.00 -1.64
C PRO A 58 -24.01 0.83 -2.60
N ALA A 59 -24.36 2.08 -2.88
CA ALA A 59 -23.63 2.89 -3.85
C ALA A 59 -22.31 3.41 -3.24
N GLN A 60 -21.27 2.58 -3.30
CA GLN A 60 -19.89 3.00 -3.04
C GLN A 60 -19.50 4.04 -4.06
N THR A 61 -19.38 5.29 -3.61
CA THR A 61 -19.02 6.41 -4.47
C THR A 61 -17.51 6.62 -4.37
N PRO A 62 -16.75 6.42 -5.45
CA PRO A 62 -15.29 6.51 -5.41
C PRO A 62 -14.85 7.96 -5.17
N LEU A 63 -13.93 8.14 -4.23
CA LEU A 63 -13.39 9.42 -3.81
C LEU A 63 -11.87 9.45 -3.97
N ARG A 64 -11.35 10.66 -4.17
CA ARG A 64 -9.93 10.98 -4.11
C ARG A 64 -9.74 12.29 -3.33
N TRP A 65 -8.88 12.24 -2.32
CA TRP A 65 -8.50 13.39 -1.51
C TRP A 65 -7.09 13.85 -1.89
N SER A 66 -6.92 15.15 -2.09
CA SER A 66 -5.62 15.81 -2.10
C SER A 66 -5.31 16.27 -0.70
N ILE A 67 -4.17 15.84 -0.14
CA ILE A 67 -3.74 16.16 1.22
C ILE A 67 -2.46 16.99 1.26
N SER A 68 -1.90 17.35 0.10
CA SER A 68 -0.85 18.35 -0.05
C SER A 68 -1.43 19.73 -0.40
N GLY A 69 -0.95 20.78 0.25
CA GLY A 69 -1.37 22.16 -0.04
C GLY A 69 -2.81 22.44 0.40
N ALA A 70 -3.62 23.03 -0.49
CA ALA A 70 -5.04 23.21 -0.23
C ALA A 70 -5.77 21.86 -0.36
N ALA A 71 -6.12 21.28 0.79
CA ALA A 71 -6.82 20.00 0.82
C ALA A 71 -8.10 20.07 -0.01
N SER A 72 -8.32 19.07 -0.87
CA SER A 72 -9.50 19.00 -1.73
C SER A 72 -10.04 17.58 -1.81
N LEU A 73 -11.35 17.47 -2.01
CA LEU A 73 -12.07 16.21 -2.14
C LEU A 73 -12.76 16.18 -3.49
N GLN A 74 -12.50 15.12 -4.26
CA GLN A 74 -13.07 14.88 -5.57
C GLN A 74 -13.81 13.54 -5.58
N GLN A 75 -15.03 13.53 -6.11
CA GLN A 75 -15.65 12.30 -6.57
C GLN A 75 -15.06 11.88 -7.91
N LEU A 76 -14.65 10.62 -8.03
CA LEU A 76 -14.27 10.07 -9.32
C LEU A 76 -15.55 9.77 -10.12
N PRO A 77 -15.64 10.17 -11.40
CA PRO A 77 -16.81 9.85 -12.21
C PRO A 77 -16.97 8.33 -12.32
N PHE A 78 -18.19 7.85 -12.50
CA PHE A 78 -18.41 6.44 -12.78
C PHE A 78 -18.09 6.11 -14.24
N PRO A 79 -17.60 4.90 -14.56
CA PRO A 79 -17.69 4.38 -15.91
C PRO A 79 -19.13 4.41 -16.44
N ALA A 80 -19.31 4.48 -17.75
CA ALA A 80 -20.63 4.56 -18.37
C ALA A 80 -21.55 3.40 -17.93
N GLY A 81 -22.76 3.73 -17.46
CA GLY A 81 -23.75 2.76 -16.98
C GLY A 81 -23.47 2.19 -15.58
N TRP A 82 -22.51 2.73 -14.83
CA TRP A 82 -22.22 2.33 -13.46
C TRP A 82 -22.79 3.35 -12.47
N SER A 83 -23.12 2.86 -11.27
CA SER A 83 -23.61 3.66 -10.14
C SER A 83 -22.83 3.42 -8.83
N ALA A 84 -21.82 2.56 -8.88
CA ALA A 84 -20.94 2.24 -7.76
C ALA A 84 -19.56 1.83 -8.30
N ALA A 85 -18.51 2.14 -7.55
CA ALA A 85 -17.15 1.68 -7.80
C ALA A 85 -16.33 1.77 -6.51
N LEU A 86 -15.46 0.78 -6.30
CA LEU A 86 -14.56 0.69 -5.16
C LEU A 86 -13.11 0.80 -5.65
N PRO A 87 -12.42 1.92 -5.35
CA PRO A 87 -10.99 2.07 -5.59
C PRO A 87 -10.19 1.14 -4.69
N THR A 88 -9.19 0.45 -5.25
CA THR A 88 -8.31 -0.46 -4.50
C THR A 88 -6.87 0.00 -4.45
N ASP A 89 -6.40 0.74 -5.46
CA ASP A 89 -5.00 1.17 -5.54
C ASP A 89 -4.84 2.41 -6.43
N VAL A 90 -3.73 3.10 -6.26
CA VAL A 90 -3.42 4.39 -6.88
C VAL A 90 -1.94 4.48 -7.27
N SER A 91 -1.64 5.09 -8.43
CA SER A 91 -0.27 5.29 -8.91
C SER A 91 0.56 6.17 -7.97
N ALA A 92 1.88 6.17 -8.15
CA ALA A 92 2.81 6.86 -7.26
C ALA A 92 2.57 8.38 -7.17
N ASP A 93 2.06 8.97 -8.25
CA ASP A 93 1.69 10.38 -8.39
C ASP A 93 0.20 10.67 -8.11
N GLY A 94 -0.60 9.65 -7.79
CA GLY A 94 -2.01 9.80 -7.55
C GLY A 94 -2.89 9.97 -8.80
N HIS A 95 -2.35 9.94 -10.01
CA HIS A 95 -3.07 10.33 -11.23
C HIS A 95 -3.80 9.19 -11.94
N THR A 96 -3.51 7.94 -11.55
CA THR A 96 -4.23 6.76 -12.00
C THR A 96 -4.77 6.00 -10.81
N VAL A 97 -6.05 5.65 -10.85
CA VAL A 97 -6.73 4.86 -9.81
C VAL A 97 -7.33 3.63 -10.45
N VAL A 98 -7.18 2.47 -9.82
CA VAL A 98 -7.83 1.22 -10.25
C VAL A 98 -8.76 0.70 -9.17
N GLY A 99 -9.66 -0.17 -9.57
CA GLY A 99 -10.56 -0.84 -8.65
C GLY A 99 -11.56 -1.69 -9.40
N TRP A 100 -12.70 -1.92 -8.75
CA TRP A 100 -13.77 -2.76 -9.29
C TRP A 100 -15.14 -2.28 -8.85
N ARG A 101 -16.19 -2.75 -9.53
CA ARG A 101 -17.58 -2.56 -9.08
C ARG A 101 -18.13 -3.89 -8.59
N GLN A 102 -18.72 -3.90 -7.39
CA GLN A 102 -19.45 -5.08 -6.93
C GLN A 102 -20.77 -5.23 -7.70
N GLN A 103 -20.99 -6.38 -8.34
CA GLN A 103 -22.28 -6.72 -8.92
C GLN A 103 -22.58 -8.22 -8.72
N LEU A 104 -23.34 -8.56 -7.68
CA LEU A 104 -23.60 -9.95 -7.30
C LEU A 104 -22.29 -10.76 -7.19
N LEU A 105 -22.04 -11.68 -8.13
CA LEU A 105 -20.83 -12.52 -8.19
C LEU A 105 -19.77 -11.99 -9.16
N GLU A 106 -20.04 -10.88 -9.85
CA GLU A 106 -19.14 -10.21 -10.77
C GLU A 106 -18.48 -9.00 -10.12
N PHE A 107 -17.23 -8.74 -10.52
CA PHE A 107 -16.40 -7.67 -9.96
C PHE A 107 -15.71 -6.85 -11.06
N PRO A 108 -16.42 -6.39 -12.12
CA PRO A 108 -15.79 -5.78 -13.28
C PRO A 108 -14.78 -4.69 -12.89
N PRO A 109 -13.55 -4.74 -13.41
CA PRO A 109 -12.51 -3.79 -13.06
C PRO A 109 -12.70 -2.45 -13.78
N PHE A 110 -12.24 -1.36 -13.17
CA PHE A 110 -12.18 -0.04 -13.79
C PHE A 110 -10.83 0.62 -13.55
N ARG A 111 -10.56 1.64 -14.36
CA ARG A 111 -9.48 2.60 -14.17
C ARG A 111 -10.01 4.00 -14.32
N TRP A 112 -9.56 4.90 -13.45
CA TRP A 112 -9.68 6.34 -13.62
C TRP A 112 -8.30 6.94 -13.91
N ILE A 113 -8.24 7.89 -14.84
CA ILE A 113 -7.05 8.69 -15.12
C ILE A 113 -7.41 10.16 -15.00
N GLN A 114 -6.59 10.96 -14.31
CA GLN A 114 -6.81 12.39 -14.17
C GLN A 114 -6.87 13.08 -15.54
N GLY A 115 -7.87 13.95 -15.73
CA GLY A 115 -8.09 14.65 -17.00
C GLY A 115 -8.73 13.81 -18.11
N VAL A 116 -8.81 12.48 -17.96
CA VAL A 116 -9.45 11.57 -18.93
C VAL A 116 -10.79 11.05 -18.41
N GLY A 117 -10.86 10.66 -17.13
CA GLY A 117 -12.06 10.09 -16.51
C GLY A 117 -11.97 8.59 -16.26
N SER A 118 -13.12 7.98 -15.96
CA SER A 118 -13.22 6.57 -15.56
C SER A 118 -13.71 5.69 -16.71
N THR A 119 -13.05 4.55 -16.89
CA THR A 119 -13.39 3.58 -17.94
C THR A 119 -13.38 2.18 -17.33
N ALA A 120 -14.36 1.35 -17.71
CA ALA A 120 -14.31 -0.07 -17.40
C ALA A 120 -13.15 -0.72 -18.17
N LEU A 121 -12.36 -1.55 -17.51
CA LEU A 121 -11.27 -2.27 -18.15
C LEU A 121 -11.85 -3.47 -18.91
N THR A 122 -11.49 -3.61 -20.19
CA THR A 122 -12.01 -4.66 -21.06
C THR A 122 -11.53 -6.03 -20.59
N THR A 123 -12.47 -6.95 -20.35
CA THR A 123 -12.20 -8.33 -19.92
C THR A 123 -12.64 -9.33 -20.99
N PRO A 124 -11.81 -10.33 -21.33
CA PRO A 124 -12.24 -11.42 -22.20
C PRO A 124 -13.49 -12.15 -21.68
N ALA A 125 -14.41 -12.53 -22.57
CA ALA A 125 -15.69 -13.15 -22.20
C ALA A 125 -15.56 -14.51 -21.48
N ALA A 126 -14.42 -15.19 -21.64
CA ALA A 126 -14.13 -16.45 -20.97
C ALA A 126 -13.71 -16.30 -19.50
N TRP A 127 -13.63 -15.06 -18.99
CA TRP A 127 -13.21 -14.77 -17.63
C TRP A 127 -14.40 -14.50 -16.73
N THR A 128 -14.33 -15.00 -15.51
CA THR A 128 -15.29 -14.72 -14.43
C THR A 128 -14.52 -14.30 -13.17
N GLN A 129 -15.23 -13.71 -12.20
CA GLN A 129 -14.64 -13.25 -10.93
C GLN A 129 -13.39 -12.37 -11.12
N VAL A 130 -13.36 -11.55 -12.17
CA VAL A 130 -12.22 -10.68 -12.47
C VAL A 130 -12.12 -9.60 -11.39
N ARG A 131 -10.94 -9.36 -10.82
CA ARG A 131 -10.69 -8.25 -9.91
C ARG A 131 -9.41 -7.53 -10.30
N GLY A 132 -9.52 -6.25 -10.65
CA GLY A 132 -8.37 -5.34 -10.66
C GLY A 132 -8.01 -5.00 -9.22
N ARG A 133 -6.74 -5.17 -8.85
CA ARG A 133 -6.30 -5.00 -7.47
C ARG A 133 -5.31 -3.85 -7.32
N SER A 134 -4.38 -3.75 -8.26
CA SER A 134 -3.21 -2.87 -8.14
C SER A 134 -2.89 -2.17 -9.46
N VAL A 135 -2.15 -1.07 -9.36
CA VAL A 135 -1.65 -0.28 -10.48
C VAL A 135 -0.15 -0.06 -10.34
N SER A 136 0.58 -0.08 -11.45
CA SER A 136 2.00 0.22 -11.47
C SER A 136 2.27 1.67 -11.04
N ALA A 137 3.47 1.93 -10.51
CA ALA A 137 3.86 3.25 -10.01
C ALA A 137 3.68 4.37 -11.06
N ASP A 138 3.91 4.06 -12.34
CA ASP A 138 3.74 4.97 -13.48
C ASP A 138 2.29 5.08 -13.99
N GLY A 139 1.35 4.34 -13.41
CA GLY A 139 -0.06 4.32 -13.82
C GLY A 139 -0.36 3.58 -15.14
N SER A 140 0.64 3.03 -15.82
CA SER A 140 0.47 2.48 -17.17
C SER A 140 -0.19 1.10 -17.22
N THR A 141 -0.02 0.32 -16.15
CA THR A 141 -0.44 -1.08 -16.08
C THR A 141 -1.26 -1.35 -14.83
N ALA A 142 -2.43 -1.97 -14.99
CA ALA A 142 -3.20 -2.52 -13.88
C ALA A 142 -3.01 -4.03 -13.81
N ALA A 143 -3.07 -4.62 -12.62
CA ALA A 143 -3.00 -6.06 -12.44
C ALA A 143 -3.99 -6.55 -11.38
N GLY A 144 -4.22 -7.86 -11.40
CA GLY A 144 -5.11 -8.54 -10.47
C GLY A 144 -5.27 -10.00 -10.86
N TRP A 145 -6.46 -10.55 -10.71
CA TRP A 145 -6.72 -11.95 -11.02
C TRP A 145 -8.10 -12.18 -11.63
N ALA A 146 -8.24 -13.29 -12.34
CA ALA A 146 -9.50 -13.74 -12.92
C ALA A 146 -9.61 -15.26 -12.85
N ALA A 147 -10.82 -15.79 -12.72
CA ALA A 147 -11.11 -17.19 -13.00
C ALA A 147 -11.27 -17.36 -14.51
N VAL A 148 -10.38 -18.11 -15.14
CA VAL A 148 -10.35 -18.28 -16.60
C VAL A 148 -10.84 -19.69 -16.95
N SER A 149 -11.85 -19.75 -17.83
CA SER A 149 -12.41 -21.03 -18.29
C SER A 149 -11.31 -21.95 -18.84
N GLY A 150 -11.26 -23.20 -18.35
CA GLY A 150 -10.25 -24.20 -18.73
C GLY A 150 -8.87 -24.03 -18.10
N LEU A 151 -8.58 -22.91 -17.44
CA LEU A 151 -7.27 -22.64 -16.81
C LEU A 151 -7.34 -22.52 -15.28
N GLY A 152 -8.50 -22.14 -14.72
CA GLY A 152 -8.63 -21.80 -13.30
C GLY A 152 -8.20 -20.36 -13.03
N THR A 153 -7.94 -20.01 -11.76
CA THR A 153 -7.51 -18.65 -11.41
C THR A 153 -6.14 -18.32 -12.00
N ARG A 154 -6.01 -17.14 -12.60
CA ARG A 154 -4.77 -16.60 -13.15
C ARG A 154 -4.57 -15.16 -12.69
N VAL A 155 -3.31 -14.79 -12.49
CA VAL A 155 -2.90 -13.39 -12.52
C VAL A 155 -3.12 -12.84 -13.92
N VAL A 156 -3.71 -11.65 -13.99
CA VAL A 156 -4.03 -10.95 -15.23
C VAL A 156 -3.54 -9.51 -15.17
N ARG A 157 -3.25 -8.92 -16.32
CA ARG A 157 -2.86 -7.51 -16.44
C ARG A 157 -3.60 -6.80 -17.57
N TRP A 158 -3.69 -5.48 -17.44
CA TRP A 158 -4.18 -4.54 -18.46
C TRP A 158 -3.13 -3.48 -18.70
N VAL A 159 -2.59 -3.42 -19.91
CA VAL A 159 -1.61 -2.40 -20.32
C VAL A 159 -2.34 -1.33 -21.13
N GLY A 160 -2.38 -0.09 -20.64
CA GLY A 160 -3.14 0.98 -21.29
C GLY A 160 -4.61 0.61 -21.50
N ASN A 161 -5.15 0.83 -22.71
CA ASN A 161 -6.55 0.50 -23.03
C ASN A 161 -6.74 -0.90 -23.65
N SER A 162 -5.70 -1.73 -23.68
CA SER A 162 -5.79 -3.08 -24.25
C SER A 162 -6.70 -3.99 -23.41
N PRO A 163 -7.37 -4.96 -24.03
CA PRO A 163 -8.06 -6.03 -23.30
C PRO A 163 -7.12 -6.72 -22.33
N GLY A 164 -7.68 -7.19 -21.20
CA GLY A 164 -6.91 -7.93 -20.21
C GLY A 164 -6.32 -9.22 -20.78
N GLU A 165 -5.09 -9.53 -20.36
CA GLU A 165 -4.39 -10.76 -20.71
C GLU A 165 -3.97 -11.54 -19.46
N THR A 166 -3.87 -12.86 -19.57
CA THR A 166 -3.27 -13.71 -18.53
C THR A 166 -1.76 -13.68 -18.64
N ILE A 167 -1.06 -13.63 -17.51
CA ILE A 167 0.39 -13.79 -17.52
C ILE A 167 0.74 -15.29 -17.64
N PRO A 168 1.59 -15.70 -18.60
CA PRO A 168 1.94 -17.11 -18.80
C PRO A 168 2.50 -17.79 -17.55
N LEU A 169 2.24 -19.10 -17.44
CA LEU A 169 2.81 -19.97 -16.42
C LEU A 169 3.73 -21.01 -17.08
N PRO A 170 4.93 -21.28 -16.53
CA PRO A 170 5.78 -22.35 -16.99
C PRO A 170 5.11 -23.73 -16.88
N ALA A 171 5.62 -24.71 -17.64
CA ALA A 171 5.17 -26.09 -17.54
C ALA A 171 5.23 -26.60 -16.09
N GLY A 172 4.18 -27.30 -15.67
CA GLY A 172 4.04 -27.79 -14.29
C GLY A 172 3.26 -26.86 -13.36
N TYR A 173 2.96 -25.62 -13.75
CA TYR A 173 2.09 -24.70 -13.00
C TYR A 173 0.68 -24.65 -13.59
N ASN A 174 -0.34 -24.59 -12.72
CA ASN A 174 -1.75 -24.63 -13.14
C ASN A 174 -2.65 -23.58 -12.48
N TYR A 175 -2.10 -22.71 -11.64
CA TYR A 175 -2.85 -21.69 -10.91
C TYR A 175 -1.94 -20.53 -10.52
N SER A 176 -2.46 -19.31 -10.58
CA SER A 176 -1.80 -18.13 -10.01
C SER A 176 -2.81 -17.10 -9.49
N ILE A 177 -2.43 -16.37 -8.44
CA ILE A 177 -3.23 -15.31 -7.82
C ILE A 177 -2.30 -14.22 -7.27
N GLY A 178 -2.72 -12.96 -7.30
CA GLY A 178 -1.90 -11.83 -6.86
C GLY A 178 -2.14 -10.60 -7.72
N GLY A 179 -1.06 -9.90 -8.06
CA GLY A 179 -1.08 -8.71 -8.91
C GLY A 179 -0.25 -7.54 -8.37
N ALA A 180 0.32 -7.62 -7.16
CA ALA A 180 1.02 -6.49 -6.55
C ALA A 180 2.24 -6.03 -7.38
N PHE A 181 2.51 -4.73 -7.40
CA PHE A 181 3.63 -4.15 -8.17
C PHE A 181 4.76 -3.69 -7.25
N ASP A 182 6.01 -3.95 -7.65
CA ASP A 182 7.13 -3.15 -7.15
C ASP A 182 7.26 -1.83 -7.94
N GLY A 183 8.18 -0.97 -7.50
CA GLY A 183 8.42 0.34 -8.11
C GLY A 183 8.99 0.28 -9.54
N THR A 184 9.40 -0.90 -10.02
CA THR A 184 9.87 -1.12 -11.39
C THR A 184 8.80 -1.69 -12.32
N GLY A 185 7.60 -1.99 -11.79
CA GLY A 185 6.49 -2.57 -12.54
C GLY A 185 6.51 -4.09 -12.65
N ARG A 186 7.35 -4.79 -11.87
CA ARG A 186 7.26 -6.26 -11.78
C ARG A 186 6.05 -6.65 -10.96
N ILE A 187 5.41 -7.75 -11.35
CA ILE A 187 4.18 -8.23 -10.70
C ILE A 187 4.53 -9.35 -9.74
N TYR A 188 3.96 -9.34 -8.54
CA TYR A 188 4.16 -10.34 -7.49
C TYR A 188 2.85 -11.05 -7.16
N GLY A 189 2.99 -12.30 -6.76
CA GLY A 189 1.87 -13.12 -6.37
C GLY A 189 2.30 -14.52 -6.00
N THR A 190 1.33 -15.40 -6.04
CA THR A 190 1.49 -16.82 -5.80
C THR A 190 1.25 -17.59 -7.09
N ALA A 191 2.05 -18.61 -7.34
CA ALA A 191 1.77 -19.64 -8.34
C ALA A 191 1.75 -21.03 -7.70
N ARG A 192 0.91 -21.93 -8.24
CA ARG A 192 0.76 -23.31 -7.75
C ARG A 192 1.08 -24.31 -8.84
N GLN A 193 1.88 -25.31 -8.47
CA GLN A 193 2.22 -26.46 -9.30
C GLN A 193 1.08 -27.49 -9.35
N THR A 194 1.08 -28.37 -10.34
CA THR A 194 0.09 -29.44 -10.49
C THR A 194 0.05 -30.43 -9.32
N ASN A 195 1.12 -30.52 -8.55
CA ASN A 195 1.22 -31.30 -7.31
C ASN A 195 0.68 -30.54 -6.06
N ASN A 196 0.02 -29.39 -6.24
CA ASN A 196 -0.48 -28.49 -5.19
C ASN A 196 0.60 -27.78 -4.34
N THR A 197 1.85 -27.74 -4.79
CA THR A 197 2.88 -26.92 -4.13
C THR A 197 2.73 -25.45 -4.55
N TYR A 198 2.67 -24.56 -3.56
CA TYR A 198 2.57 -23.11 -3.78
C TYR A 198 3.94 -22.44 -3.69
N HIS A 199 4.17 -21.46 -4.56
CA HIS A 199 5.38 -20.67 -4.64
C HIS A 199 5.03 -19.18 -4.59
N LEU A 200 5.79 -18.43 -3.80
CA LEU A 200 5.87 -16.99 -3.99
C LEU A 200 6.65 -16.73 -5.27
N VAL A 201 6.10 -15.90 -6.15
CA VAL A 201 6.66 -15.67 -7.48
C VAL A 201 6.64 -14.19 -7.82
N ARG A 202 7.52 -13.83 -8.76
CA ARG A 202 7.45 -12.56 -9.48
C ARG A 202 7.43 -12.78 -10.97
N TRP A 203 6.82 -11.86 -11.70
CA TRP A 203 6.83 -11.80 -13.15
C TRP A 203 7.61 -10.57 -13.61
N VAL A 204 8.56 -10.81 -14.52
CA VAL A 204 9.30 -9.78 -15.25
C VAL A 204 8.86 -9.86 -16.70
N GLY A 205 7.93 -8.96 -17.09
CA GLY A 205 7.16 -9.14 -18.31
C GLY A 205 6.34 -10.43 -18.23
N ASP A 206 6.63 -11.40 -19.08
CA ASP A 206 5.94 -12.70 -19.12
C ASP A 206 6.74 -13.84 -18.46
N ALA A 207 7.99 -13.56 -18.05
CA ALA A 207 8.84 -14.54 -17.40
C ALA A 207 8.50 -14.63 -15.90
N MET A 208 8.11 -15.83 -15.45
CA MET A 208 7.85 -16.12 -14.04
C MET A 208 9.13 -16.62 -13.35
N GLU A 209 9.45 -16.05 -12.19
CA GLU A 209 10.56 -16.45 -11.33
C GLU A 209 10.03 -16.87 -9.96
N ASN A 210 10.54 -17.98 -9.42
CA ASN A 210 10.25 -18.40 -8.05
C ASN A 210 11.13 -17.64 -7.07
N LEU A 211 10.51 -17.09 -6.02
CA LEU A 211 11.21 -16.49 -4.89
C LEU A 211 11.41 -17.56 -3.82
N THR A 212 12.68 -17.83 -3.50
CA THR A 212 13.10 -18.87 -2.56
C THR A 212 14.01 -18.28 -1.47
N PRO A 213 14.02 -18.83 -0.25
CA PRO A 213 13.32 -20.03 0.22
C PRO A 213 11.80 -19.88 0.28
N LEU A 214 11.08 -20.99 0.09
CA LEU A 214 9.62 -21.01 0.09
C LEU A 214 9.06 -20.51 1.43
N PRO A 215 8.06 -19.62 1.42
CA PRO A 215 7.55 -19.06 2.67
C PRO A 215 6.86 -20.10 3.56
N VAL A 216 6.16 -21.09 2.98
CA VAL A 216 5.29 -22.00 3.74
C VAL A 216 5.51 -23.47 3.41
N SER A 217 5.60 -24.29 4.46
CA SER A 217 5.43 -25.74 4.41
C SER A 217 4.01 -26.11 4.89
N GLY A 218 3.29 -26.96 4.15
CA GLY A 218 2.01 -27.53 4.60
C GLY A 218 0.77 -27.06 3.83
N ASN A 219 -0.41 -27.26 4.42
CA ASN A 219 -1.74 -27.00 3.82
C ASN A 219 -2.13 -25.52 3.75
N MET A 220 -1.15 -24.60 3.80
CA MET A 220 -1.40 -23.18 3.85
C MET A 220 -1.58 -22.61 2.45
N LEU A 221 -2.72 -21.95 2.19
CA LEU A 221 -2.91 -21.21 0.94
C LEU A 221 -2.36 -19.80 1.11
N PRO A 222 -1.32 -19.41 0.35
CA PRO A 222 -0.90 -18.01 0.33
C PRO A 222 -1.96 -17.17 -0.37
N ALA A 223 -2.28 -16.04 0.24
CA ALA A 223 -3.33 -15.12 -0.17
C ALA A 223 -2.68 -13.86 -0.82
N PRO A 224 -3.35 -12.69 -0.94
CA PRO A 224 -2.73 -11.56 -1.61
C PRO A 224 -1.45 -11.11 -0.89
N VAL A 225 -0.49 -10.65 -1.68
CA VAL A 225 0.79 -10.12 -1.22
C VAL A 225 0.86 -8.62 -1.48
N HIS A 226 1.74 -7.95 -0.74
CA HIS A 226 2.15 -6.57 -0.86
C HIS A 226 3.68 -6.54 -0.93
N VAL A 227 4.27 -5.57 -1.62
CA VAL A 227 5.70 -5.59 -1.94
C VAL A 227 6.32 -4.20 -1.79
N SER A 228 7.53 -4.15 -1.24
CA SER A 228 8.32 -2.91 -1.16
C SER A 228 8.69 -2.42 -2.56
N ALA A 229 9.03 -1.14 -2.70
CA ALA A 229 9.27 -0.53 -4.01
C ALA A 229 10.47 -1.15 -4.75
N ASP A 230 11.44 -1.71 -4.03
CA ASP A 230 12.60 -2.41 -4.59
C ASP A 230 12.38 -3.93 -4.77
N GLY A 231 11.23 -4.46 -4.35
CA GLY A 231 10.92 -5.88 -4.40
C GLY A 231 11.66 -6.75 -3.37
N SER A 232 12.37 -6.14 -2.41
CA SER A 232 13.21 -6.87 -1.45
C SER A 232 12.45 -7.42 -0.24
N VAL A 233 11.32 -6.80 0.11
CA VAL A 233 10.44 -7.24 1.19
C VAL A 233 9.03 -7.46 0.65
N ILE A 234 8.46 -8.60 0.98
CA ILE A 234 7.09 -8.97 0.60
C ILE A 234 6.34 -9.26 1.88
N ALA A 235 5.18 -8.64 2.06
CA ALA A 235 4.26 -8.96 3.14
C ALA A 235 3.03 -9.68 2.58
N GLY A 236 2.50 -10.64 3.30
CA GLY A 236 1.35 -11.41 2.85
C GLY A 236 0.68 -12.12 4.00
N GLN A 237 -0.29 -12.96 3.67
CA GLN A 237 -0.97 -13.78 4.65
C GLN A 237 -1.17 -15.20 4.12
N THR A 238 -1.22 -16.15 5.03
CA THR A 238 -1.43 -17.58 4.74
C THR A 238 -2.55 -18.13 5.60
N GLY A 239 -3.51 -18.82 4.97
CA GLY A 239 -4.64 -19.43 5.67
C GLY A 239 -4.44 -20.91 5.97
N ASP A 240 -4.67 -21.32 7.21
CA ASP A 240 -4.82 -22.72 7.63
C ASP A 240 -6.31 -23.09 7.69
N PHE A 241 -6.72 -23.93 6.74
CA PHE A 241 -8.11 -24.39 6.58
C PHE A 241 -8.39 -25.70 7.35
N THR A 242 -7.42 -26.22 8.09
CA THR A 242 -7.59 -27.46 8.87
C THR A 242 -8.17 -27.20 10.27
N VAL A 243 -8.24 -25.93 10.69
CA VAL A 243 -8.76 -25.49 11.98
C VAL A 243 -10.09 -24.73 11.84
N SER A 244 -10.87 -24.71 12.93
CA SER A 244 -12.13 -23.96 13.04
C SER A 244 -12.12 -23.11 14.31
N PRO A 245 -12.24 -21.76 14.22
CA PRO A 245 -12.34 -20.97 12.98
C PRO A 245 -11.04 -21.01 12.15
N ILE A 246 -11.15 -20.74 10.84
CA ILE A 246 -9.99 -20.64 9.93
C ILE A 246 -9.02 -19.61 10.50
N ARG A 247 -7.72 -19.93 10.47
CA ARG A 247 -6.66 -19.06 10.95
C ARG A 247 -5.83 -18.54 9.80
N GLU A 248 -5.75 -17.23 9.65
CA GLU A 248 -4.81 -16.55 8.75
C GLU A 248 -3.68 -15.92 9.56
N ASP A 249 -2.46 -16.18 9.14
CA ASP A 249 -1.25 -15.59 9.72
C ASP A 249 -0.62 -14.64 8.69
N GLY A 250 -0.52 -13.37 9.07
CA GLY A 250 0.29 -12.37 8.38
C GLY A 250 1.78 -12.64 8.55
N TRP A 251 2.55 -12.40 7.50
CA TRP A 251 3.99 -12.65 7.45
C TRP A 251 4.71 -11.61 6.61
N VAL A 252 6.01 -11.49 6.84
CA VAL A 252 6.96 -10.79 5.98
C VAL A 252 7.98 -11.78 5.44
N TRP A 253 8.45 -11.54 4.24
CA TRP A 253 9.47 -12.35 3.58
C TRP A 253 10.55 -11.43 3.01
N SER A 254 11.81 -11.86 3.14
CA SER A 254 12.91 -11.32 2.35
C SER A 254 13.82 -12.45 1.88
N LEU A 255 14.63 -12.18 0.87
CA LEU A 255 15.60 -13.17 0.39
C LEU A 255 16.60 -13.59 1.47
N ALA A 256 16.99 -12.65 2.34
CA ALA A 256 17.99 -12.87 3.38
C ALA A 256 17.43 -13.64 4.59
N ASP A 257 16.22 -13.28 5.03
CA ASP A 257 15.64 -13.80 6.28
C ASP A 257 14.62 -14.93 6.05
N GLY A 258 14.21 -15.17 4.80
CA GLY A 258 13.07 -16.02 4.51
C GLY A 258 11.77 -15.43 5.08
N MET A 259 10.80 -16.29 5.38
CA MET A 259 9.51 -15.88 5.95
C MET A 259 9.57 -15.76 7.47
N THR A 260 9.08 -14.63 7.98
CA THR A 260 8.82 -14.37 9.40
C THR A 260 7.33 -14.14 9.60
N VAL A 261 6.68 -15.01 10.37
CA VAL A 261 5.28 -14.81 10.79
C VAL A 261 5.22 -13.65 11.78
N LEU A 262 4.27 -12.75 11.59
CA LEU A 262 4.07 -11.61 12.48
C LEU A 262 3.30 -12.04 13.72
N PRO A 263 3.83 -11.82 14.95
CA PRO A 263 3.10 -12.13 16.16
C PRO A 263 1.76 -11.40 16.23
N LEU A 264 0.75 -12.05 16.81
CA LEU A 264 -0.55 -11.45 17.05
C LEU A 264 -0.54 -10.58 18.31
N LEU A 265 -1.36 -9.53 18.32
CA LEU A 265 -1.65 -8.77 19.54
C LEU A 265 -2.34 -9.68 20.59
N PRO A 266 -2.16 -9.39 21.90
CA PRO A 266 -2.79 -10.18 22.95
C PRO A 266 -4.30 -10.33 22.76
N GLY A 267 -4.80 -11.58 22.83
CA GLY A 267 -6.22 -11.90 22.67
C GLY A 267 -6.71 -12.02 21.22
N MET A 268 -5.84 -11.82 20.23
CA MET A 268 -6.19 -11.98 18.81
C MET A 268 -5.89 -13.40 18.32
N TYR A 269 -6.55 -13.80 17.22
CA TYR A 269 -6.52 -15.15 16.67
C TYR A 269 -5.95 -15.24 15.26
N THR A 270 -6.22 -14.22 14.44
CA THR A 270 -5.87 -14.20 13.02
C THR A 270 -5.45 -12.79 12.60
N SER A 271 -4.65 -12.68 11.55
CA SER A 271 -4.20 -11.40 11.01
C SER A 271 -4.27 -11.33 9.49
N ALA A 272 -4.47 -10.12 8.99
CA ALA A 272 -4.45 -9.79 7.57
C ALA A 272 -3.54 -8.59 7.33
N ILE A 273 -2.73 -8.63 6.27
CA ILE A 273 -1.84 -7.52 5.89
C ILE A 273 -2.57 -6.58 4.94
N THR A 274 -2.49 -5.29 5.23
CA THR A 274 -3.17 -4.27 4.43
C THR A 274 -2.23 -3.47 3.55
N ASP A 275 -1.00 -3.18 4.00
CA ASP A 275 -0.01 -2.46 3.19
C ASP A 275 1.43 -2.56 3.75
N ILE A 276 2.43 -2.12 2.98
CA ILE A 276 3.86 -2.06 3.35
C ILE A 276 4.53 -0.76 2.85
N SER A 277 5.44 -0.18 3.63
CA SER A 277 6.23 0.98 3.19
C SER A 277 7.18 0.64 2.04
N ALA A 278 7.58 1.65 1.25
CA ALA A 278 8.42 1.43 0.07
C ALA A 278 9.80 0.84 0.41
N ASP A 279 10.30 1.08 1.62
CA ASP A 279 11.55 0.51 2.14
C ASP A 279 11.37 -0.82 2.88
N GLY A 280 10.14 -1.33 2.97
CA GLY A 280 9.81 -2.59 3.62
C GLY A 280 9.97 -2.61 5.14
N ARG A 281 10.19 -1.46 5.80
CA ARG A 281 10.43 -1.39 7.25
C ARG A 281 9.15 -1.35 8.09
N MET A 282 8.04 -0.91 7.50
CA MET A 282 6.74 -0.81 8.18
C MET A 282 5.70 -1.63 7.43
N VAL A 283 4.98 -2.47 8.17
CA VAL A 283 3.88 -3.28 7.63
C VAL A 283 2.62 -2.99 8.43
N LEU A 284 1.53 -2.68 7.72
CA LEU A 284 0.21 -2.45 8.31
C LEU A 284 -0.64 -3.70 8.21
N GLY A 285 -1.55 -3.86 9.16
CA GLY A 285 -2.56 -4.91 9.06
C GLY A 285 -3.65 -4.80 10.10
N MET A 286 -4.49 -5.82 10.10
CA MET A 286 -5.60 -6.01 11.02
C MET A 286 -5.40 -7.31 11.79
N ASN A 287 -5.63 -7.29 13.09
CA ASN A 287 -5.80 -8.50 13.90
C ASN A 287 -7.26 -8.66 14.26
N TYR A 288 -7.73 -9.90 14.32
CA TYR A 288 -9.10 -10.26 14.67
C TYR A 288 -9.09 -11.32 15.77
N ALA A 289 -9.98 -11.17 16.74
CA ALA A 289 -10.25 -12.24 17.71
C ALA A 289 -11.07 -13.37 17.05
N THR A 290 -11.25 -14.48 17.77
CA THR A 290 -12.11 -15.59 17.33
C THR A 290 -13.56 -15.16 17.08
N SER A 291 -14.05 -14.18 17.85
CA SER A 291 -15.23 -13.40 17.49
C SER A 291 -14.80 -12.20 16.65
N SER A 292 -15.15 -12.18 15.36
CA SER A 292 -14.76 -11.13 14.40
C SER A 292 -15.27 -9.72 14.73
N THR A 293 -16.06 -9.56 15.79
CA THR A 293 -16.51 -8.25 16.31
C THR A 293 -15.39 -7.47 16.99
N ILE A 294 -14.30 -8.14 17.40
CA ILE A 294 -13.11 -7.50 17.96
C ILE A 294 -12.02 -7.51 16.90
N GLN A 295 -11.64 -6.32 16.45
CA GLN A 295 -10.56 -6.10 15.51
C GLN A 295 -9.64 -4.99 16.02
N ALA A 296 -8.35 -5.08 15.69
CA ALA A 296 -7.35 -4.10 16.06
C ALA A 296 -6.41 -3.82 14.88
N PRO A 297 -6.34 -2.58 14.37
CA PRO A 297 -5.29 -2.21 13.45
C PRO A 297 -3.94 -2.27 14.15
N PHE A 298 -2.95 -2.84 13.48
CA PHE A 298 -1.59 -2.96 13.97
C PHE A 298 -0.59 -2.39 12.97
N ILE A 299 0.60 -2.09 13.49
CA ILE A 299 1.79 -1.87 12.69
C ILE A 299 2.89 -2.81 13.19
N TRP A 300 3.66 -3.36 12.26
CA TRP A 300 4.84 -4.14 12.53
C TRP A 300 6.07 -3.43 12.02
N THR A 301 7.12 -3.41 12.83
CA THR A 301 8.48 -3.05 12.43
C THR A 301 9.45 -4.09 12.96
N ARG A 302 10.61 -4.26 12.31
CA ARG A 302 11.59 -5.28 12.71
C ARG A 302 12.11 -5.08 14.14
N ASP A 303 12.21 -3.84 14.59
CA ASP A 303 12.73 -3.46 15.92
C ASP A 303 11.68 -3.52 17.03
N ARG A 304 10.39 -3.37 16.71
CA ARG A 304 9.31 -3.29 17.71
C ARG A 304 8.36 -4.49 17.71
N GLY A 305 8.41 -5.31 16.67
CA GLY A 305 7.42 -6.36 16.46
C GLY A 305 6.03 -5.77 16.16
N THR A 306 4.99 -6.57 16.41
CA THR A 306 3.59 -6.17 16.19
C THR A 306 3.08 -5.39 17.39
N ILE A 307 2.61 -4.17 17.16
CA ILE A 307 2.02 -3.30 18.18
C ILE A 307 0.71 -2.67 17.69
N PRO A 308 -0.20 -2.26 18.60
CA PRO A 308 -1.41 -1.54 18.20
C PRO A 308 -1.06 -0.25 17.45
N LEU A 309 -1.78 0.04 16.36
CA LEU A 309 -1.52 1.26 15.58
C LEU A 309 -1.72 2.53 16.43
N SER A 310 -2.71 2.53 17.32
CA SER A 310 -2.96 3.65 18.24
C SER A 310 -1.77 3.94 19.15
N GLN A 311 -1.09 2.90 19.64
CA GLN A 311 0.12 3.04 20.45
C GLN A 311 1.24 3.66 19.61
N PHE A 312 1.50 3.11 18.42
CA PHE A 312 2.55 3.64 17.53
C PHE A 312 2.34 5.11 17.17
N LEU A 313 1.11 5.49 16.82
CA LEU A 313 0.78 6.88 16.47
C LEU A 313 0.93 7.82 17.68
N SER A 314 0.46 7.41 18.86
CA SER A 314 0.57 8.21 20.09
C SER A 314 2.03 8.44 20.48
N GLU A 315 2.87 7.39 20.40
CA GLU A 315 4.31 7.50 20.67
C GLU A 315 5.05 8.33 19.62
N SER A 316 4.50 8.41 18.40
CA SER A 316 4.98 9.30 17.34
C SER A 316 4.50 10.75 17.50
N GLY A 317 3.81 11.07 18.59
CA GLY A 317 3.31 12.41 18.92
C GLY A 317 1.97 12.77 18.28
N VAL A 318 1.28 11.82 17.62
CA VAL A 318 -0.03 12.06 17.02
C VAL A 318 -1.10 12.07 18.11
N ASP A 319 -1.82 13.17 18.25
CA ASP A 319 -2.98 13.25 19.15
C ASP A 319 -4.18 12.49 18.57
N LEU A 320 -4.64 11.48 19.31
CA LEU A 320 -5.80 10.64 18.97
C LEU A 320 -7.07 11.05 19.73
N THR A 321 -7.05 12.17 20.46
CA THR A 321 -8.21 12.62 21.25
C THR A 321 -9.47 12.73 20.40
N GLY A 322 -10.53 12.04 20.85
CA GLY A 322 -11.81 11.99 20.13
C GLY A 322 -11.84 11.05 18.93
N TRP A 323 -10.81 10.24 18.72
CA TRP A 323 -10.75 9.24 17.65
C TRP A 323 -10.67 7.80 18.18
N SER A 324 -11.36 6.91 17.47
CA SER A 324 -11.18 5.46 17.58
C SER A 324 -10.81 4.91 16.22
N LEU A 325 -9.65 4.24 16.12
CA LEU A 325 -9.14 3.71 14.85
C LEU A 325 -9.81 2.36 14.57
N LEU A 326 -10.41 2.21 13.38
CA LEU A 326 -11.08 0.97 12.96
C LEU A 326 -10.23 0.15 12.00
N ASN A 327 -9.59 0.81 11.03
CA ASN A 327 -8.81 0.15 9.98
C ASN A 327 -7.55 0.95 9.63
N ALA A 328 -6.49 0.25 9.27
CA ALA A 328 -5.27 0.79 8.67
C ALA A 328 -5.17 0.24 7.25
N ASN A 329 -5.28 1.10 6.23
CA ASN A 329 -5.50 0.65 4.86
C ASN A 329 -4.38 1.03 3.89
N GLY A 330 -3.54 2.01 4.24
CA GLY A 330 -2.40 2.37 3.39
C GLY A 330 -1.32 3.17 4.11
N ILE A 331 -0.10 3.11 3.59
CA ILE A 331 1.09 3.83 4.08
C ILE A 331 1.84 4.49 2.93
N SER A 332 2.30 5.73 3.10
CA SER A 332 3.13 6.41 2.09
C SER A 332 4.51 5.75 1.95
N ALA A 333 5.19 5.98 0.83
CA ALA A 333 6.49 5.37 0.55
C ALA A 333 7.54 5.64 1.64
N ASP A 334 7.52 6.86 2.19
CA ASP A 334 8.43 7.31 3.24
C ASP A 334 7.97 6.92 4.67
N GLY A 335 6.82 6.26 4.82
CA GLY A 335 6.25 5.86 6.10
C GLY A 335 5.73 7.02 6.97
N THR A 336 5.70 8.25 6.45
CA THR A 336 5.28 9.43 7.24
C THR A 336 3.76 9.64 7.25
N LYS A 337 3.01 8.92 6.43
CA LYS A 337 1.55 9.02 6.38
C LYS A 337 0.93 7.65 6.40
N ILE A 338 -0.05 7.47 7.29
CA ILE A 338 -0.89 6.27 7.37
C ILE A 338 -2.34 6.69 7.15
N VAL A 339 -3.06 5.99 6.29
CA VAL A 339 -4.48 6.24 6.01
C VAL A 339 -5.34 5.07 6.45
N GLY A 340 -6.59 5.36 6.76
CA GLY A 340 -7.51 4.34 7.21
C GLY A 340 -8.90 4.88 7.47
N THR A 341 -9.66 4.12 8.24
CA THR A 341 -11.01 4.47 8.66
C THR A 341 -11.07 4.50 10.19
N GLY A 342 -11.73 5.51 10.75
CA GLY A 342 -11.92 5.67 12.18
C GLY A 342 -13.25 6.31 12.52
N ILE A 343 -13.60 6.31 13.81
CA ILE A 343 -14.71 7.09 14.36
C ILE A 343 -14.11 8.36 14.94
N GLY A 344 -14.43 9.51 14.35
CA GLY A 344 -13.94 10.80 14.87
C GLY A 344 -14.89 11.42 15.89
N SER A 345 -14.57 12.63 16.35
CA SER A 345 -15.26 13.31 17.46
C SER A 345 -16.76 13.55 17.25
N SER A 346 -17.22 13.55 16.00
CA SER A 346 -18.66 13.65 15.67
C SER A 346 -19.42 12.32 15.81
N GLY A 347 -18.76 11.23 16.20
CA GLY A 347 -19.33 9.88 16.27
C GLY A 347 -19.50 9.18 14.91
N ARG A 348 -19.13 9.84 13.81
CA ARG A 348 -19.22 9.29 12.46
C ARG A 348 -17.98 8.53 12.04
N ILE A 349 -18.21 7.45 11.29
CA ILE A 349 -17.16 6.70 10.60
C ILE A 349 -16.66 7.56 9.43
N GLN A 350 -15.35 7.82 9.40
CA GLN A 350 -14.74 8.65 8.38
C GLN A 350 -13.31 8.19 8.08
N ALA A 351 -12.90 8.45 6.85
CA ALA A 351 -11.53 8.28 6.41
C ALA A 351 -10.61 9.26 7.14
N PHE A 352 -9.41 8.82 7.51
CA PHE A 352 -8.40 9.66 8.13
C PHE A 352 -7.05 9.56 7.41
N VAL A 353 -6.20 10.56 7.63
CA VAL A 353 -4.76 10.49 7.45
C VAL A 353 -4.07 10.84 8.77
N ALA A 354 -3.17 9.98 9.22
CA ALA A 354 -2.23 10.24 10.31
C ALA A 354 -0.91 10.71 9.71
N ILE A 355 -0.44 11.88 10.11
CA ILE A 355 0.86 12.44 9.71
C ILE A 355 1.82 12.20 10.87
N ILE A 356 2.86 11.43 10.59
CA ILE A 356 3.92 11.04 11.50
C ILE A 356 5.14 11.92 11.18
N PRO A 357 5.76 12.57 12.19
CA PRO A 357 7.00 13.30 11.97
C PRO A 357 8.06 12.36 11.39
N SER A 358 8.72 12.77 10.30
CA SER A 358 9.93 12.07 9.86
C SER A 358 10.91 12.05 11.02
N PRO A 359 11.56 10.91 11.33
CA PRO A 359 12.65 10.91 12.29
C PRO A 359 13.64 11.97 11.83
N ALA A 360 13.91 12.96 12.68
CA ALA A 360 14.83 14.04 12.37
C ALA A 360 16.13 13.38 11.90
N THR A 361 16.46 13.55 10.63
CA THR A 361 17.65 12.94 10.05
C THR A 361 18.82 13.62 10.75
N THR A 362 19.40 12.96 11.76
CA THR A 362 20.65 13.41 12.36
C THR A 362 21.72 13.21 11.30
N LEU A 363 21.93 14.22 10.46
CA LEU A 363 23.09 14.29 9.59
C LEU A 363 24.33 14.24 10.51
N PRO A 364 25.25 13.28 10.34
CA PRO A 364 26.53 13.37 11.02
C PRO A 364 27.22 14.62 10.50
N VAL A 365 27.37 15.62 11.34
CA VAL A 365 28.20 16.80 11.05
C VAL A 365 29.63 16.30 10.93
N MET A 366 30.08 15.96 9.72
CA MET A 366 31.51 15.76 9.46
C MET A 366 32.20 17.11 9.61
N THR A 367 32.78 17.35 10.79
CA THR A 367 33.66 18.47 11.04
C THR A 367 34.98 18.20 10.31
N ALA A 368 35.13 18.76 9.10
CA ALA A 368 36.42 18.76 8.41
C ALA A 368 37.36 19.75 9.09
N VAL A 369 38.21 19.27 10.01
CA VAL A 369 39.33 20.04 10.55
C VAL A 369 40.44 20.08 9.49
N LEU A 370 40.50 21.16 8.72
CA LEU A 370 41.65 21.46 7.84
C LEU A 370 42.83 21.92 8.70
N LEU A 371 43.73 20.98 9.05
CA LEU A 371 45.05 21.27 9.58
C LEU A 371 45.92 21.93 8.50
N ALA A 372 46.05 23.26 8.56
CA ALA A 372 47.03 24.00 7.79
C ALA A 372 48.45 23.66 8.27
N THR A 373 49.14 22.77 7.56
CA THR A 373 50.58 22.56 7.75
C THR A 373 51.34 23.73 7.13
N SER A 374 51.87 24.59 7.99
CA SER A 374 52.83 25.63 7.62
C SER A 374 54.14 25.00 7.15
N ARG A 375 54.32 24.83 5.83
CA ARG A 375 55.64 24.56 5.27
C ARG A 375 56.48 25.83 5.26
N ARG A 376 57.15 26.09 6.39
CA ARG A 376 58.37 26.90 6.44
C ARG A 376 59.53 26.05 5.90
N ARG A 377 60.12 26.43 4.77
CA ARG A 377 61.53 26.11 4.47
C ARG A 377 62.26 27.39 4.09
N ARG A 378 63.27 27.73 4.91
CA ARG A 378 64.27 28.77 4.68
C ARG A 378 65.35 28.25 3.73
N ARG A 379 65.81 29.13 2.85
CA ARG A 379 67.17 29.36 2.30
C ARG A 379 68.05 28.14 1.95
N HIS A 380 68.46 28.07 0.68
CA HIS A 380 69.81 28.48 0.28
C HIS A 380 69.73 29.35 -0.97
#